data_AF-A0A7C6JU87-F1
#
_entry.id   AF-A0A7C6JU87-F1
#
_cell.length_a   1.000
_cell.length_b   1.000
_cell.length_c   1.000
_cell.angle_alpha   90.00
_cell.angle_beta   90.00
_cell.angle_gamma   90.00
#
_symmetry.space_group_name_H-M   'P 1'
#
loop_
_entity.id
_entity.type
_entity.pdbx_description
1 polymer ?
#
loop_
_entity_poly.entity_id
_entity_poly.type
_entity_poly.pdbx_seq_one_letter_code
_entity_poly.pdbx_strand_id
1 'polypeptide(L)'
;LQHHHLAVSEKQEFDDRDYLSMESWQGSVVVTTFNQLFRALFPARAQQTMRLKALEGAFVIVDEPQIIDSGTWNLFLAMLEALARNKYMQVLLMTATLPPTEAGLTTTPVPLAPQKLKTANRFDISVEKGSWDAQSLAEIAVTTCEEKGSVGVVVNTIADATQIYLAARNLAGDNIDIFNLHACMQPQHKRYQIKTIQDKMANKSGKPVLVISTQIIEAGVDLSFRHIFRARPIVPSVVQVAGRVNRHGEGEPGIVSVVDFFREGKTDTRHYVYRDIITREETDALLTIGSRWEEEKTSQLVRTYYKEVFARNLNTAILECFSDAAAGQWSSLAGIEPFRSDLPSVPVFVPAGEKWLTDNAKELMAHYNCLKIEDLYESYVEPGWLARKTFIERKRFLSLMQEFIVPVNFKVAQQVADLSGEKTIVPAVDPKDYSAETGFGHFVGVNPESIFL
;
A
#
# COMPACT_ATOMS: atom_id res chain seq x y z
N LEU A 1 3.56 -20.22 -7.66
CA LEU A 1 2.68 -19.04 -7.59
C LEU A 1 3.13 -18.06 -8.67
N GLN A 2 2.38 -17.90 -9.76
CA GLN A 2 2.78 -16.99 -10.84
C GLN A 2 2.38 -15.56 -10.46
N HIS A 3 3.30 -14.83 -9.83
CA HIS A 3 3.19 -13.40 -9.60
C HIS A 3 3.30 -12.65 -10.93
N HIS A 4 2.25 -11.95 -11.38
CA HIS A 4 2.19 -11.28 -12.69
C HIS A 4 3.34 -10.33 -13.04
N HIS A 5 4.04 -9.82 -12.03
CA HIS A 5 5.14 -8.85 -12.17
C HIS A 5 6.49 -9.34 -11.64
N LEU A 6 6.50 -10.30 -10.70
CA LEU A 6 7.69 -10.87 -10.06
C LEU A 6 8.03 -12.30 -10.53
N ALA A 7 7.09 -13.07 -11.08
CA ALA A 7 7.38 -14.41 -11.61
C ALA A 7 8.22 -14.36 -12.90
N VAL A 8 8.23 -13.21 -13.56
CA VAL A 8 9.08 -12.92 -14.73
C VAL A 8 10.58 -12.95 -14.36
N SER A 9 10.89 -12.88 -13.06
CA SER A 9 12.23 -12.83 -12.47
C SER A 9 12.69 -14.17 -11.89
N GLU A 10 11.95 -15.27 -12.00
CA GLU A 10 12.48 -16.60 -11.62
C GLU A 10 13.08 -17.32 -12.84
N LYS A 11 14.06 -18.20 -12.57
CA LYS A 11 14.96 -18.94 -13.50
C LYS A 11 14.30 -19.75 -14.63
N GLN A 12 12.98 -19.67 -14.83
CA GLN A 12 12.30 -20.33 -15.93
C GLN A 12 12.40 -19.51 -17.21
N GLU A 13 12.95 -20.10 -18.27
CA GLU A 13 12.72 -19.63 -19.63
C GLU A 13 11.23 -19.79 -19.92
N PHE A 14 10.51 -18.67 -19.90
CA PHE A 14 9.14 -18.60 -20.38
C PHE A 14 9.19 -18.31 -21.88
N ASP A 15 8.39 -19.01 -22.67
CA ASP A 15 8.22 -18.70 -24.10
C ASP A 15 7.07 -17.69 -24.31
N ASP A 16 6.84 -17.23 -25.54
CA ASP A 16 5.77 -16.27 -25.83
C ASP A 16 4.37 -16.81 -25.49
N ARG A 17 4.16 -18.13 -25.53
CA ARG A 17 2.88 -18.77 -25.17
C ARG A 17 2.63 -18.72 -23.67
N ASP A 18 3.67 -18.87 -22.86
CA ASP A 18 3.56 -18.73 -21.41
C ASP A 18 3.14 -17.30 -21.03
N TYR A 19 3.67 -16.28 -21.71
CA TYR A 19 3.27 -14.89 -21.46
C TYR A 19 1.86 -14.57 -21.91
N LEU A 20 1.44 -15.06 -23.07
CA LEU A 20 0.05 -14.96 -23.51
C LEU A 20 -0.89 -15.64 -22.50
N SER A 21 -0.49 -16.81 -21.99
CA SER A 21 -1.22 -17.52 -20.94
C SER A 21 -1.27 -16.73 -19.63
N MET A 22 -0.19 -16.05 -19.26
CA MET A 22 -0.20 -15.12 -18.12
C MET A 22 -1.12 -13.93 -18.37
N GLU A 23 -1.01 -13.21 -19.49
CA GLU A 23 -1.85 -12.04 -19.79
C GLU A 23 -3.35 -12.35 -19.85
N SER A 24 -3.69 -13.54 -20.32
CA SER A 24 -5.06 -14.05 -20.43
C SER A 24 -5.51 -14.90 -19.24
N TRP A 25 -4.72 -14.98 -18.18
CA TRP A 25 -5.02 -15.69 -16.92
C TRP A 25 -5.32 -17.19 -17.08
N GLN A 26 -4.70 -17.86 -18.06
CA GLN A 26 -4.92 -19.29 -18.31
C GLN A 26 -4.12 -20.22 -17.38
N GLY A 27 -3.34 -19.66 -16.45
CA GLY A 27 -2.63 -20.44 -15.43
C GLY A 27 -3.59 -21.03 -14.38
N SER A 28 -3.26 -22.19 -13.83
CA SER A 28 -4.09 -22.85 -12.80
C SER A 28 -4.25 -22.03 -11.51
N VAL A 29 -3.27 -21.17 -11.21
CA VAL A 29 -3.30 -20.23 -10.09
C VAL A 29 -2.72 -18.90 -10.57
N VAL A 30 -3.53 -17.85 -10.50
CA VAL A 30 -3.16 -16.50 -10.95
C VAL A 30 -3.14 -15.55 -9.75
N VAL A 31 -2.00 -14.88 -9.53
CA VAL A 31 -1.88 -13.81 -8.54
C VAL A 31 -1.79 -12.47 -9.26
N THR A 32 -2.80 -11.63 -9.05
CA THR A 32 -2.98 -10.38 -9.79
C THR A 32 -3.36 -9.23 -8.86
N THR A 33 -3.42 -8.01 -9.38
CA THR A 33 -3.78 -6.81 -8.62
C THR A 33 -5.23 -6.40 -8.83
N PHE A 34 -5.78 -5.58 -7.93
CA PHE A 34 -7.10 -4.99 -8.12
C PHE A 34 -7.25 -4.25 -9.46
N ASN A 35 -6.25 -3.48 -9.89
CA ASN A 35 -6.33 -2.79 -11.19
C ASN A 35 -6.47 -3.78 -12.36
N GLN A 36 -5.81 -4.94 -12.29
CA GLN A 36 -5.94 -5.96 -13.34
C GLN A 36 -7.27 -6.70 -13.24
N LEU A 37 -7.77 -6.97 -12.03
CA LEU A 37 -9.12 -7.49 -11.79
C LEU A 37 -10.18 -6.55 -12.37
N PHE A 38 -10.14 -5.26 -12.04
CA PHE A 38 -11.04 -4.26 -12.57
C PHE A 38 -10.93 -4.12 -14.09
N ARG A 39 -9.74 -4.22 -14.68
CA ARG A 39 -9.60 -4.27 -16.15
C ARG A 39 -10.27 -5.48 -16.78
N ALA A 40 -10.37 -6.60 -16.07
CA ALA A 40 -11.13 -7.76 -16.55
C ALA A 40 -12.65 -7.56 -16.38
N LEU A 41 -13.08 -6.99 -15.25
CA LEU A 41 -14.50 -6.73 -14.93
C LEU A 41 -15.10 -5.59 -15.76
N PHE A 42 -14.31 -4.56 -16.04
CA PHE A 42 -14.68 -3.28 -16.67
C PHE A 42 -13.73 -2.94 -17.83
N PRO A 43 -13.67 -3.77 -18.88
CA PRO A 43 -12.66 -3.64 -19.93
C PRO A 43 -12.85 -2.37 -20.76
N ALA A 44 -11.79 -1.59 -20.93
CA ALA A 44 -11.70 -0.44 -21.83
C ALA A 44 -11.07 -0.77 -23.19
N ARG A 45 -10.41 -1.94 -23.32
CA ARG A 45 -9.74 -2.38 -24.56
C ARG A 45 -10.02 -3.86 -24.81
N ALA A 46 -10.06 -4.26 -26.08
CA ALA A 46 -10.31 -5.64 -26.49
C ALA A 46 -9.37 -6.66 -25.84
N GLN A 47 -8.08 -6.34 -25.68
CA GLN A 47 -7.12 -7.26 -25.03
C GLN A 47 -7.50 -7.61 -23.58
N GLN A 48 -8.19 -6.70 -22.87
CA GLN A 48 -8.57 -6.91 -21.47
C GLN A 48 -9.71 -7.93 -21.33
N THR A 49 -10.55 -8.07 -22.37
CA THR A 49 -11.70 -9.00 -22.35
C THR A 49 -11.25 -10.47 -22.36
N MET A 50 -10.04 -10.77 -22.83
CA MET A 50 -9.51 -12.14 -22.86
C MET A 50 -9.46 -12.77 -21.45
N ARG A 51 -9.32 -11.95 -20.41
CA ARG A 51 -9.28 -12.37 -19.00
C ARG A 51 -10.63 -12.84 -18.47
N LEU A 52 -11.75 -12.38 -19.04
CA LEU A 52 -13.09 -12.80 -18.63
C LEU A 52 -13.29 -14.31 -18.82
N LYS A 53 -12.68 -14.89 -19.86
CA LYS A 53 -12.75 -16.33 -20.10
C LYS A 53 -12.08 -17.14 -18.99
N ALA A 54 -10.99 -16.63 -18.41
CA ALA A 54 -10.30 -17.29 -17.32
C ALA A 54 -11.09 -17.28 -16.00
N LEU A 55 -12.07 -16.39 -15.84
CA LEU A 55 -12.93 -16.36 -14.66
C LEU A 55 -14.03 -17.43 -14.69
N GLU A 56 -14.23 -18.10 -15.84
CA GLU A 56 -15.23 -19.17 -15.96
C GLU A 56 -14.84 -20.39 -15.13
N GLY A 57 -15.67 -20.75 -14.16
CA GLY A 57 -15.41 -21.81 -13.19
C GLY A 57 -14.31 -21.49 -12.17
N ALA A 58 -13.81 -20.25 -12.13
CA ALA A 58 -12.70 -19.88 -11.25
C ALA A 58 -13.14 -19.77 -9.79
N PHE A 59 -12.20 -20.04 -8.88
CA PHE A 59 -12.32 -19.66 -7.47
C PHE A 59 -11.52 -18.37 -7.22
N VAL A 60 -12.22 -17.26 -7.07
CA VAL A 60 -11.61 -15.93 -6.92
C VAL A 60 -11.49 -15.58 -5.45
N ILE A 61 -10.26 -15.43 -4.97
CA ILE A 61 -9.95 -14.91 -3.64
C ILE A 61 -9.64 -13.43 -3.77
N VAL A 62 -10.44 -12.59 -3.12
CA VAL A 62 -10.23 -11.15 -3.03
C VAL A 62 -9.70 -10.85 -1.64
N ASP A 63 -8.41 -10.55 -1.55
CA ASP A 63 -7.71 -10.24 -0.30
C ASP A 63 -7.74 -8.74 -0.01
N GLU A 64 -8.12 -8.37 1.21
CA GLU A 64 -8.33 -7.00 1.70
C GLU A 64 -9.18 -6.09 0.77
N PRO A 65 -10.37 -6.51 0.31
CA PRO A 65 -11.23 -5.75 -0.60
C PRO A 65 -11.62 -4.34 -0.12
N GLN A 66 -11.50 -4.04 1.18
CA GLN A 66 -11.84 -2.74 1.75
C GLN A 66 -10.95 -1.59 1.25
N ILE A 67 -9.86 -1.87 0.53
CA ILE A 67 -9.05 -0.83 -0.09
C ILE A 67 -9.70 -0.23 -1.35
N ILE A 68 -10.74 -0.86 -1.89
CA ILE A 68 -11.51 -0.35 -3.03
C ILE A 68 -12.25 0.93 -2.61
N ASP A 69 -12.28 1.93 -3.48
CA ASP A 69 -12.99 3.19 -3.23
C ASP A 69 -14.47 2.93 -2.93
N SER A 70 -15.00 3.61 -1.91
CA SER A 70 -16.42 3.54 -1.53
C SER A 70 -17.34 3.89 -2.71
N GLY A 71 -16.89 4.77 -3.61
CA GLY A 71 -17.60 5.16 -4.82
C GLY A 71 -17.74 4.06 -5.88
N THR A 72 -16.87 3.04 -5.89
CA THR A 72 -16.92 1.93 -6.88
C THR A 72 -17.19 0.57 -6.24
N TRP A 73 -17.15 0.48 -4.91
CA TRP A 73 -17.38 -0.75 -4.14
C TRP A 73 -18.66 -1.50 -4.53
N ASN A 74 -19.81 -0.83 -4.57
CA ASN A 74 -21.08 -1.48 -4.90
C ASN A 74 -21.12 -1.95 -6.36
N LEU A 75 -20.52 -1.19 -7.28
CA LEU A 75 -20.42 -1.59 -8.69
C LEU A 75 -19.56 -2.86 -8.84
N PHE A 76 -18.43 -2.91 -8.12
CA PHE A 76 -17.57 -4.08 -8.07
C PHE A 76 -18.32 -5.31 -7.58
N LEU A 77 -19.03 -5.20 -6.44
CA LEU A 77 -19.81 -6.30 -5.88
C LEU A 77 -20.90 -6.79 -6.84
N ALA A 78 -21.66 -5.87 -7.46
CA ALA A 78 -22.73 -6.21 -8.39
C ALA A 78 -22.19 -6.92 -9.64
N MET A 79 -21.07 -6.44 -10.20
CA MET A 79 -20.41 -7.10 -11.32
C MET A 79 -19.89 -8.49 -10.93
N LEU A 80 -19.30 -8.60 -9.74
CA LEU A 80 -18.76 -9.86 -9.23
C LEU A 80 -19.86 -10.90 -9.01
N GLU A 81 -21.02 -10.50 -8.47
CA GLU A 81 -22.19 -11.37 -8.33
C GLU A 81 -22.75 -11.80 -9.68
N ALA A 82 -22.86 -10.87 -10.64
CA ALA A 82 -23.33 -11.18 -11.99
C ALA A 82 -22.41 -12.21 -12.66
N LEU A 83 -21.10 -12.08 -12.53
CA LEU A 83 -20.15 -13.07 -13.05
C LEU A 83 -20.20 -14.38 -12.28
N ALA A 84 -20.31 -14.36 -10.95
CA ALA A 84 -20.46 -15.57 -10.13
C ALA A 84 -21.62 -16.44 -10.63
N ARG A 85 -22.75 -15.82 -10.94
CA ARG A 85 -23.94 -16.51 -11.47
C ARG A 85 -23.78 -16.99 -12.91
N ASN A 86 -23.27 -16.13 -13.81
CA ASN A 86 -23.25 -16.42 -15.24
C ASN A 86 -22.02 -17.21 -15.70
N LYS A 87 -20.97 -17.27 -14.89
CA LYS A 87 -19.69 -17.92 -15.19
C LYS A 87 -19.33 -19.05 -14.23
N TYR A 88 -20.26 -19.49 -13.39
CA TYR A 88 -20.05 -20.56 -12.40
C TYR A 88 -18.83 -20.30 -11.48
N MET A 89 -18.56 -19.03 -11.20
CA MET A 89 -17.43 -18.61 -10.38
C MET A 89 -17.80 -18.67 -8.91
N GLN A 90 -16.84 -19.04 -8.07
CA GLN A 90 -16.92 -18.95 -6.62
C GLN A 90 -16.04 -17.80 -6.12
N VAL A 91 -16.49 -17.09 -5.10
CA VAL A 91 -15.82 -15.88 -4.61
C VAL A 91 -15.63 -15.97 -3.10
N LEU A 92 -14.42 -15.69 -2.64
CA LEU A 92 -14.08 -15.52 -1.24
C LEU A 92 -13.54 -14.10 -1.01
N LEU A 93 -14.24 -13.32 -0.19
CA LEU A 93 -13.75 -12.03 0.31
C LEU A 93 -13.01 -12.27 1.64
N MET A 94 -11.71 -11.98 1.69
CA MET A 94 -10.87 -12.16 2.88
C MET A 94 -10.48 -10.81 3.46
N THR A 95 -10.95 -10.49 4.67
CA THR A 95 -10.68 -9.18 5.31
C THR A 95 -11.03 -9.19 6.79
N ALA A 96 -10.33 -8.36 7.57
CA ALA A 96 -10.69 -8.04 8.95
C ALA A 96 -11.82 -7.00 9.06
N THR A 97 -12.03 -6.18 8.02
CA THR A 97 -12.88 -5.00 8.05
C THR A 97 -13.74 -4.90 6.79
N LEU A 98 -14.58 -5.90 6.52
CA LEU A 98 -15.44 -5.93 5.33
C LEU A 98 -16.44 -4.76 5.33
N PRO A 99 -16.48 -3.92 4.27
CA PRO A 99 -17.52 -2.92 4.11
C PRO A 99 -18.91 -3.57 3.88
N PRO A 100 -20.01 -2.85 4.10
CA PRO A 100 -21.37 -3.34 3.84
C PRO A 100 -21.51 -3.81 2.40
N THR A 101 -22.26 -4.90 2.20
CA THR A 101 -22.36 -5.56 0.89
C THR A 101 -23.76 -5.49 0.28
N GLU A 102 -24.75 -5.08 1.08
CA GLU A 102 -26.17 -5.17 0.80
C GLU A 102 -26.63 -4.27 -0.36
N ALA A 103 -25.90 -3.18 -0.61
CA ALA A 103 -26.19 -2.28 -1.71
C ALA A 103 -25.63 -2.77 -3.07
N GLY A 104 -24.63 -3.65 -3.04
CA GLY A 104 -23.99 -4.20 -4.25
C GLY A 104 -24.31 -5.67 -4.52
N LEU A 105 -24.73 -6.44 -3.51
CA LEU A 105 -25.08 -7.86 -3.62
C LEU A 105 -26.56 -8.08 -3.33
N THR A 106 -27.17 -8.92 -4.14
CA THR A 106 -28.53 -9.46 -3.88
C THR A 106 -28.48 -10.74 -3.04
N THR A 107 -27.32 -11.40 -2.94
CA THR A 107 -27.06 -12.52 -2.03
C THR A 107 -26.22 -12.10 -0.84
N THR A 108 -26.60 -12.53 0.36
CA THR A 108 -25.80 -12.28 1.56
C THR A 108 -24.59 -13.21 1.58
N PRO A 109 -23.35 -12.68 1.67
CA PRO A 109 -22.16 -13.49 1.81
C PRO A 109 -22.23 -14.40 3.04
N VAL A 110 -21.84 -15.67 2.88
CA VAL A 110 -21.79 -16.63 4.00
C VAL A 110 -20.46 -16.47 4.74
N PRO A 111 -20.46 -16.15 6.05
CA PRO A 111 -19.23 -16.12 6.84
C PRO A 111 -18.63 -17.53 6.97
N LEU A 112 -17.37 -17.70 6.55
CA LEU A 112 -16.66 -18.97 6.71
C LEU A 112 -16.00 -19.11 8.08
N ALA A 113 -15.73 -17.99 8.77
CA ALA A 113 -15.11 -18.01 10.08
C ALA A 113 -16.11 -18.51 11.15
N PRO A 114 -15.67 -19.29 12.15
CA PRO A 114 -16.51 -19.68 13.27
C PRO A 114 -17.06 -18.46 14.00
N GLN A 115 -18.35 -18.47 14.36
CA GLN A 115 -19.01 -17.34 15.05
C GLN A 115 -18.41 -17.01 16.44
N LYS A 116 -17.67 -17.94 17.03
CA LYS A 116 -16.99 -17.78 18.33
C LYS A 116 -15.53 -18.20 18.23
N LEU A 117 -14.72 -17.40 17.55
CA LEU A 117 -13.28 -17.46 17.76
C LEU A 117 -12.99 -16.78 19.10
N LYS A 118 -12.38 -17.49 20.06
CA LYS A 118 -11.77 -16.83 21.22
C LYS A 118 -10.63 -15.98 20.67
N THR A 119 -10.84 -14.68 20.55
CA THR A 119 -9.78 -13.73 20.24
C THR A 119 -8.85 -13.66 21.45
N ALA A 120 -7.56 -13.95 21.25
CA ALA A 120 -6.56 -13.58 22.23
C ALA A 120 -6.62 -12.06 22.40
N ASN A 121 -6.52 -11.53 23.62
CA ASN A 121 -6.42 -10.09 23.83
C ASN A 121 -4.98 -9.65 23.55
N ARG A 122 -4.63 -9.43 22.28
CA ARG A 122 -3.25 -9.14 21.88
C ARG A 122 -2.93 -7.66 22.01
N PHE A 123 -3.92 -6.79 21.83
CA PHE A 123 -3.72 -5.36 21.86
C PHE A 123 -4.94 -4.60 22.41
N ASP A 124 -4.66 -3.39 22.89
CA ASP A 124 -5.66 -2.38 23.16
C ASP A 124 -5.41 -1.15 22.28
N ILE A 125 -6.49 -0.51 21.84
CA ILE A 125 -6.45 0.79 21.17
C ILE A 125 -6.80 1.86 22.21
N SER A 126 -5.93 2.84 22.40
CA SER A 126 -6.19 4.05 23.21
C SER A 126 -6.19 5.29 22.31
N VAL A 127 -7.09 6.23 22.55
CA VAL A 127 -7.04 7.54 21.91
C VAL A 127 -6.41 8.53 22.89
N GLU A 128 -5.22 9.01 22.54
CA GLU A 128 -4.43 9.87 23.41
C GLU A 128 -5.03 11.28 23.52
N LYS A 129 -4.75 11.93 24.64
CA LYS A 129 -5.13 13.34 24.87
C LYS A 129 -4.09 14.27 24.24
N GLY A 130 -4.56 15.45 23.85
CA GLY A 130 -3.69 16.52 23.36
C GLY A 130 -3.48 16.49 21.85
N SER A 131 -2.82 17.55 21.37
CA SER A 131 -2.39 17.70 19.98
C SER A 131 -0.89 17.41 19.91
N TRP A 132 -0.50 16.63 18.91
CA TRP A 132 0.86 16.12 18.74
C TRP A 132 1.46 16.69 17.46
N ASP A 133 2.74 17.00 17.50
CA ASP A 133 3.53 17.41 16.34
C ASP A 133 4.73 16.46 16.17
N ALA A 134 5.60 16.75 15.20
CA ALA A 134 6.74 15.89 14.91
C ALA A 134 7.69 15.74 16.11
N GLN A 135 7.89 16.81 16.89
CA GLN A 135 8.81 16.83 18.01
C GLN A 135 8.25 16.06 19.20
N SER A 136 7.04 16.40 19.66
CA SER A 136 6.38 15.74 20.79
C SER A 136 6.13 14.26 20.54
N LEU A 137 5.76 13.89 19.31
CA LEU A 137 5.58 12.48 18.94
C LEU A 137 6.91 11.72 18.89
N ALA A 138 7.99 12.34 18.41
CA ALA A 138 9.32 11.74 18.43
C ALA A 138 9.83 11.51 19.86
N GLU A 139 9.66 12.47 20.76
CA GLU A 139 10.07 12.38 22.18
C GLU A 139 9.39 11.21 22.89
N ILE A 140 8.06 11.11 22.79
CA ILE A 140 7.33 10.01 23.43
C ILE A 140 7.66 8.67 22.77
N ALA A 141 7.84 8.61 21.45
CA ALA A 141 8.13 7.37 20.75
C ALA A 141 9.52 6.84 21.09
N VAL A 142 10.52 7.72 21.19
CA VAL A 142 11.88 7.37 21.64
C VAL A 142 11.84 6.82 23.06
N THR A 143 11.23 7.56 23.99
CA THR A 143 11.11 7.14 25.40
C THR A 143 10.39 5.79 25.52
N THR A 144 9.27 5.62 24.82
CA THR A 144 8.50 4.37 24.79
C THR A 144 9.32 3.23 24.17
N CYS A 145 10.16 3.52 23.18
CA CYS A 145 11.00 2.51 22.54
C CYS A 145 12.09 2.00 23.49
N GLU A 146 12.72 2.88 24.26
CA GLU A 146 13.68 2.49 25.30
C GLU A 146 13.04 1.57 26.34
N GLU A 147 11.78 1.81 26.71
CA GLU A 147 11.06 1.00 27.69
C GLU A 147 10.49 -0.32 27.13
N LYS A 148 9.93 -0.30 25.92
CA LYS A 148 9.14 -1.41 25.35
C LYS A 148 9.91 -2.24 24.32
N GLY A 149 11.10 -1.79 23.91
CA GLY A 149 11.99 -2.49 22.98
C GLY A 149 11.61 -2.41 21.50
N SER A 150 10.32 -2.43 21.14
CA SER A 150 9.88 -2.28 19.75
C SER A 150 8.66 -1.39 19.60
N VAL A 151 8.83 -0.30 18.85
CA VAL A 151 7.81 0.73 18.67
C VAL A 151 7.65 1.09 17.19
N GLY A 152 6.41 1.19 16.75
CA GLY A 152 6.06 1.76 15.45
C GLY A 152 5.47 3.16 15.61
N VAL A 153 5.75 4.06 14.67
CA VAL A 153 5.04 5.32 14.50
C VAL A 153 4.51 5.35 13.08
N VAL A 154 3.19 5.37 12.93
CA VAL A 154 2.52 5.38 11.64
C VAL A 154 1.80 6.70 11.47
N VAL A 155 2.23 7.47 10.48
CA VAL A 155 1.60 8.76 10.16
C VAL A 155 1.03 8.79 8.76
N ASN A 156 0.18 9.78 8.50
CA ASN A 156 -0.59 9.82 7.28
C ASN A 156 0.27 10.20 6.06
N THR A 157 1.30 11.04 6.24
CA THR A 157 2.10 11.56 5.13
C THR A 157 3.61 11.31 5.26
N ILE A 158 4.33 11.31 4.12
CA ILE A 158 5.78 11.07 4.06
C ILE A 158 6.56 12.22 4.67
N ALA A 159 6.09 13.46 4.44
CA ALA A 159 6.69 14.62 5.06
C ALA A 159 6.65 14.50 6.59
N ASP A 160 5.50 14.10 7.15
CA ASP A 160 5.35 13.94 8.60
C ASP A 160 6.25 12.79 9.11
N ALA A 161 6.28 11.65 8.41
CA ALA A 161 7.12 10.51 8.78
C ALA A 161 8.61 10.90 8.77
N THR A 162 9.02 11.65 7.76
CA THR A 162 10.40 12.13 7.63
C THR A 162 10.76 13.14 8.72
N GLN A 163 9.86 14.08 9.05
CA GLN A 163 10.09 15.05 10.12
C GLN A 163 10.22 14.36 11.49
N ILE A 164 9.35 13.40 11.81
CA ILE A 164 9.43 12.62 13.05
C ILE A 164 10.71 11.79 13.08
N TYR A 165 11.11 11.19 11.95
CA TYR A 165 12.37 10.44 11.86
C TYR A 165 13.57 11.31 12.20
N LEU A 166 13.68 12.49 11.60
CA LEU A 166 14.78 13.42 11.86
C LEU A 166 14.80 13.89 13.32
N ALA A 167 13.62 14.22 13.89
CA ALA A 167 13.49 14.58 15.30
C ALA A 167 13.92 13.42 16.22
N ALA A 168 13.45 12.20 15.97
CA ALA A 168 13.78 11.02 16.76
C ALA A 168 15.28 10.68 16.69
N ARG A 169 15.92 10.80 15.52
CA ARG A 169 17.37 10.60 15.36
C ARG A 169 18.18 11.58 16.21
N ASN A 170 17.76 12.84 16.29
CA ASN A 170 18.42 13.85 17.11
C ASN A 170 18.27 13.58 18.62
N LEU A 171 17.16 12.95 19.03
CA LEU A 171 16.86 12.67 20.44
C LEU A 171 17.52 11.38 20.95
N ALA A 172 17.43 10.27 20.20
CA ALA A 172 17.84 8.95 20.67
C ALA A 172 19.35 8.69 20.56
N GLY A 173 20.06 9.46 19.73
CA GLY A 173 21.46 9.20 19.39
C GLY A 173 21.67 7.76 18.89
N ASP A 174 22.60 7.04 19.53
CA ASP A 174 22.98 5.67 19.18
C ASP A 174 22.33 4.59 20.06
N ASN A 175 21.42 4.93 20.98
CA ASN A 175 20.82 3.95 21.90
C ASN A 175 19.74 3.08 21.25
N ILE A 176 19.11 3.58 20.18
CA ILE A 176 17.97 2.96 19.50
C ILE A 176 18.29 2.85 18.02
N ASP A 177 17.89 1.74 17.42
CA ASP A 177 17.89 1.59 15.97
C ASP A 177 16.60 2.18 15.40
N ILE A 178 16.74 3.32 14.72
CA ILE A 178 15.61 4.07 14.14
C ILE A 178 15.58 3.86 12.63
N PHE A 179 14.40 3.56 12.09
CA PHE A 179 14.17 3.34 10.67
C PHE A 179 13.05 4.22 10.14
N ASN A 180 13.10 4.53 8.84
CA ASN A 180 12.04 5.23 8.12
C ASN A 180 11.56 4.36 6.94
N LEU A 181 10.24 4.24 6.76
CA LEU A 181 9.64 3.47 5.66
C LEU A 181 8.50 4.24 4.99
N HIS A 182 8.64 4.51 3.69
CA HIS A 182 7.59 5.18 2.93
C HIS A 182 7.69 5.00 1.41
N ALA A 183 6.68 5.46 0.67
CA ALA A 183 6.55 5.21 -0.76
C ALA A 183 7.64 5.87 -1.61
N CYS A 184 8.18 7.03 -1.19
CA CYS A 184 9.31 7.71 -1.85
C CYS A 184 10.68 7.03 -1.60
N MET A 185 10.70 5.70 -1.55
CA MET A 185 11.88 4.86 -1.49
C MET A 185 11.84 3.80 -2.58
N GLN A 186 13.00 3.44 -3.14
CA GLN A 186 13.13 2.38 -4.12
C GLN A 186 12.56 1.05 -3.56
N PRO A 187 11.87 0.24 -4.38
CA PRO A 187 11.35 -1.06 -3.94
C PRO A 187 12.41 -1.99 -3.32
N GLN A 188 13.61 -2.09 -3.91
CA GLN A 188 14.72 -2.86 -3.33
C GLN A 188 15.20 -2.30 -1.99
N HIS A 189 15.28 -0.97 -1.86
CA HIS A 189 15.68 -0.32 -0.61
C HIS A 189 14.69 -0.64 0.51
N LYS A 190 13.39 -0.56 0.24
CA LYS A 190 12.34 -0.93 1.21
C LYS A 190 12.45 -2.39 1.65
N ARG A 191 12.65 -3.31 0.70
CA ARG A 191 12.82 -4.75 1.01
C ARG A 191 14.04 -4.98 1.89
N TYR A 192 15.17 -4.34 1.58
CA TYR A 192 16.38 -4.40 2.39
C TYR A 192 16.15 -3.84 3.81
N GLN A 193 15.50 -2.68 3.94
CA GLN A 193 15.20 -2.10 5.25
C GLN A 193 14.26 -2.97 6.08
N ILE A 194 13.17 -3.49 5.48
CA ILE A 194 12.24 -4.39 6.16
C ILE A 194 12.98 -5.63 6.69
N LYS A 195 13.83 -6.25 5.87
CA LYS A 195 14.64 -7.39 6.32
C LYS A 195 15.59 -7.01 7.46
N THR A 196 16.24 -5.84 7.35
CA THR A 196 17.14 -5.33 8.40
C THR A 196 16.37 -5.11 9.71
N ILE A 197 15.17 -4.55 9.65
CA ILE A 197 14.29 -4.35 10.81
C ILE A 197 13.92 -5.71 11.42
N GLN A 198 13.51 -6.69 10.61
CA GLN A 198 13.18 -8.04 11.07
C GLN A 198 14.37 -8.68 11.81
N ASP A 199 15.56 -8.63 11.22
CA ASP A 199 16.78 -9.21 11.81
C ASP A 199 17.13 -8.54 13.15
N LYS A 200 16.98 -7.20 13.24
CA LYS A 200 17.24 -6.46 14.48
C LYS A 200 16.19 -6.71 15.56
N MET A 201 14.91 -6.77 15.19
CA MET A 201 13.82 -7.07 16.14
C MET A 201 13.90 -8.51 16.65
N ALA A 202 14.40 -9.45 15.85
CA ALA A 202 14.63 -10.83 16.28
C ALA A 202 15.80 -10.96 17.29
N ASN A 203 16.76 -10.03 17.26
CA ASN A 203 17.88 -10.02 18.19
C ASN A 203 17.48 -9.42 19.55
N LYS A 204 17.07 -10.27 20.49
CA LYS A 204 16.67 -9.86 21.85
C LYS A 204 17.76 -9.17 22.69
N SER A 205 19.04 -9.30 22.29
CA SER A 205 20.17 -8.60 22.91
C SER A 205 20.57 -7.32 22.16
N GLY A 206 19.88 -7.01 21.07
CA GLY A 206 20.09 -5.82 20.26
C GLY A 206 19.53 -4.55 20.89
N LYS A 207 19.73 -3.43 20.20
CA LYS A 207 19.13 -2.16 20.57
C LYS A 207 17.60 -2.21 20.36
N PRO A 208 16.83 -1.43 21.13
CA PRO A 208 15.43 -1.19 20.81
C PRO A 208 15.27 -0.69 19.37
N VAL A 209 14.14 -1.04 18.74
CA VAL A 209 13.86 -0.71 17.34
C VAL A 209 12.64 0.20 17.25
N LEU A 210 12.86 1.40 16.70
CA LEU A 210 11.81 2.37 16.39
C LEU A 210 11.63 2.44 14.87
N VAL A 211 10.43 2.12 14.39
CA VAL A 211 10.10 2.21 12.96
C VAL A 211 9.10 3.33 12.74
N ILE A 212 9.51 4.36 12.01
CA ILE A 212 8.64 5.47 11.62
C ILE A 212 8.24 5.24 10.17
N SER A 213 6.94 5.25 9.88
CA SER A 213 6.43 4.84 8.59
C SER A 213 5.16 5.59 8.21
N THR A 214 4.85 5.58 6.92
CA THR A 214 3.47 5.78 6.48
C THR A 214 2.69 4.45 6.54
N GLN A 215 1.60 4.32 5.78
CA GLN A 215 0.73 3.14 5.74
C GLN A 215 1.43 1.85 5.23
N ILE A 216 2.73 1.88 4.90
CA ILE A 216 3.48 0.73 4.41
C ILE A 216 3.42 -0.46 5.39
N ILE A 217 3.45 -0.22 6.69
CA ILE A 217 3.42 -1.31 7.67
C ILE A 217 2.00 -1.85 7.94
N GLU A 218 0.93 -1.21 7.43
CA GLU A 218 -0.45 -1.67 7.63
C GLU A 218 -0.69 -3.01 6.92
N ALA A 219 -0.23 -3.13 5.67
CA ALA A 219 -0.47 -4.29 4.82
C ALA A 219 0.84 -4.89 4.27
N GLY A 220 0.91 -6.23 4.22
CA GLY A 220 1.96 -6.95 3.49
C GLY A 220 3.35 -7.00 4.13
N VAL A 221 3.56 -6.40 5.30
CA VAL A 221 4.85 -6.46 6.02
C VAL A 221 4.72 -7.32 7.28
N ASP A 222 5.65 -8.26 7.47
CA ASP A 222 5.70 -9.13 8.64
C ASP A 222 6.55 -8.51 9.76
N LEU A 223 5.99 -7.51 10.43
CA LEU A 223 6.54 -6.86 11.61
C LEU A 223 5.53 -6.90 12.76
N SER A 224 6.01 -7.13 13.98
CA SER A 224 5.21 -7.19 15.20
C SER A 224 5.80 -6.27 16.27
N PHE A 225 5.06 -5.24 16.68
CA PHE A 225 5.52 -4.22 17.62
C PHE A 225 4.87 -4.40 19.00
N ARG A 226 5.51 -3.88 20.06
CA ARG A 226 4.91 -3.81 21.40
C ARG A 226 4.02 -2.57 21.58
N HIS A 227 4.35 -1.48 20.90
CA HIS A 227 3.54 -0.25 20.87
C HIS A 227 3.52 0.30 19.44
N ILE A 228 2.36 0.78 18.97
CA ILE A 228 2.30 1.62 17.77
C ILE A 228 1.60 2.94 18.09
N PHE A 229 2.26 4.06 17.80
CA PHE A 229 1.58 5.35 17.70
C PHE A 229 1.01 5.51 16.29
N ARG A 230 -0.27 5.81 16.17
CA ARG A 230 -0.95 6.00 14.88
C ARG A 230 -1.55 7.40 14.82
N ALA A 231 -1.02 8.27 13.95
CA ALA A 231 -1.74 9.51 13.63
C ALA A 231 -3.13 9.16 13.10
N ARG A 232 -4.16 9.81 13.62
CA ARG A 232 -5.57 9.44 13.39
C ARG A 232 -5.85 9.19 11.89
N PRO A 233 -6.28 7.97 11.51
CA PRO A 233 -6.69 7.64 10.15
C PRO A 233 -8.22 7.47 10.10
N ILE A 234 -8.73 6.53 9.30
CA ILE A 234 -10.10 6.00 9.44
C ILE A 234 -10.09 4.74 10.31
N VAL A 235 -11.24 4.38 10.91
CA VAL A 235 -11.36 3.21 11.80
C VAL A 235 -10.75 1.92 11.22
N PRO A 236 -11.02 1.52 9.94
CA PRO A 236 -10.41 0.32 9.35
C PRO A 236 -8.88 0.31 9.39
N SER A 237 -8.24 1.43 9.07
CA SER A 237 -6.77 1.56 9.09
C SER A 237 -6.21 1.43 10.52
N VAL A 238 -6.93 1.91 11.55
CA VAL A 238 -6.51 1.69 12.96
C VAL A 238 -6.47 0.20 13.27
N VAL A 239 -7.51 -0.54 12.89
CA VAL A 239 -7.61 -1.98 13.16
C VAL A 239 -6.56 -2.79 12.38
N GLN A 240 -6.26 -2.40 11.13
CA GLN A 240 -5.19 -3.01 10.35
C GLN A 240 -3.82 -2.84 11.02
N VAL A 241 -3.50 -1.63 11.49
CA VAL A 241 -2.29 -1.36 12.28
C VAL A 241 -2.28 -2.15 13.58
N ALA A 242 -3.43 -2.23 14.25
CA ALA A 242 -3.56 -2.98 15.50
C ALA A 242 -3.23 -4.48 15.33
N GLY A 243 -3.52 -5.05 14.16
CA GLY A 243 -3.08 -6.41 13.80
C GLY A 243 -1.56 -6.61 13.73
N ARG A 244 -0.77 -5.53 13.72
CA ARG A 244 0.71 -5.54 13.80
C ARG A 244 1.24 -5.32 15.22
N VAL A 245 0.36 -5.11 16.19
CA VAL A 245 0.72 -5.01 17.61
C VAL A 245 0.58 -6.37 18.26
N ASN A 246 1.65 -6.81 18.91
CA ASN A 246 1.72 -8.09 19.62
C ASN A 246 1.13 -9.26 18.79
N ARG A 247 1.53 -9.35 17.51
CA ARG A 247 0.90 -10.24 16.52
C ARG A 247 0.88 -11.71 16.97
N HIS A 248 1.92 -12.12 17.70
CA HIS A 248 2.10 -13.48 18.22
C HIS A 248 1.45 -13.71 19.61
N GLY A 249 0.82 -12.69 20.21
CA GLY A 249 0.15 -12.79 21.50
C GLY A 249 1.10 -13.08 22.67
N GLU A 250 2.28 -12.47 22.65
CA GLU A 250 3.32 -12.67 23.65
C GLU A 250 3.10 -11.73 24.85
N GLY A 251 2.94 -12.30 26.04
CA GLY A 251 2.84 -11.55 27.29
C GLY A 251 1.62 -10.64 27.38
N GLU A 252 1.78 -9.46 27.98
CA GLU A 252 0.72 -8.46 28.11
C GLU A 252 0.26 -7.93 26.74
N PRO A 253 -0.99 -7.44 26.63
CA PRO A 253 -1.46 -6.78 25.42
C PRO A 253 -0.52 -5.63 25.02
N GLY A 254 -0.22 -5.50 23.73
CA GLY A 254 0.44 -4.32 23.21
C GLY A 254 -0.53 -3.15 23.09
N ILE A 255 -0.02 -1.97 22.76
CA ILE A 255 -0.82 -0.74 22.74
C ILE A 255 -0.79 -0.10 21.35
N VAL A 256 -1.96 0.33 20.87
CA VAL A 256 -2.11 1.23 19.74
C VAL A 256 -2.58 2.58 20.27
N SER A 257 -1.69 3.57 20.30
CA SER A 257 -2.02 4.94 20.69
C SER A 257 -2.41 5.75 19.45
N VAL A 258 -3.70 6.03 19.29
CA VAL A 258 -4.21 6.94 18.26
C VAL A 258 -3.99 8.37 18.72
N VAL A 259 -3.29 9.17 17.90
CA VAL A 259 -2.92 10.56 18.22
C VAL A 259 -3.48 11.54 17.20
N ASP A 260 -3.91 12.70 17.68
CA ASP A 260 -4.28 13.84 16.82
C ASP A 260 -3.01 14.60 16.42
N PHE A 261 -2.50 14.29 15.23
CA PHE A 261 -1.24 14.84 14.72
C PHE A 261 -1.47 16.08 13.86
N PHE A 262 -0.72 17.14 14.15
CA PHE A 262 -0.73 18.39 13.41
C PHE A 262 0.69 18.78 13.02
N ARG A 263 0.92 18.95 11.73
CA ARG A 263 2.20 19.47 11.23
C ARG A 263 2.40 20.89 11.75
N GLU A 264 3.60 21.13 12.30
CA GLU A 264 3.95 22.40 12.95
C GLU A 264 2.93 22.84 14.02
N GLY A 265 2.25 21.88 14.64
CA GLY A 265 1.21 22.11 15.65
C GLY A 265 -0.07 22.76 15.12
N LYS A 266 -0.26 22.87 13.80
CA LYS A 266 -1.36 23.64 13.20
C LYS A 266 -2.15 22.89 12.13
N THR A 267 -1.47 22.20 11.22
CA THR A 267 -2.10 21.65 10.03
C THR A 267 -2.43 20.18 10.23
N ASP A 268 -3.71 19.84 10.27
CA ASP A 268 -4.16 18.46 10.12
C ASP A 268 -3.83 18.00 8.69
N THR A 269 -3.01 16.96 8.53
CA THR A 269 -2.63 16.42 7.21
C THR A 269 -3.47 15.22 6.80
N ARG A 270 -4.41 14.79 7.65
CA ARG A 270 -5.27 13.62 7.43
C ARG A 270 -6.18 13.77 6.23
N HIS A 271 -6.72 14.96 5.96
CA HIS A 271 -7.70 15.18 4.88
C HIS A 271 -7.10 15.05 3.48
N TYR A 272 -5.78 15.12 3.33
CA TYR A 272 -5.12 14.87 2.05
C TYR A 272 -5.16 13.40 1.64
N VAL A 273 -5.11 12.51 2.64
CA VAL A 273 -5.13 11.05 2.48
C VAL A 273 -6.56 10.52 2.54
N TYR A 274 -7.30 10.88 3.59
CA TYR A 274 -8.68 10.47 3.81
C TYR A 274 -9.61 11.61 3.40
N ARG A 275 -9.85 11.74 2.09
CA ARG A 275 -10.56 12.89 1.50
C ARG A 275 -12.04 12.93 1.85
N ASP A 276 -12.67 11.77 2.00
CA ASP A 276 -14.09 11.66 2.32
C ASP A 276 -14.37 12.18 3.74
N ILE A 277 -15.10 13.29 3.82
CA ILE A 277 -15.45 13.94 5.08
C ILE A 277 -16.32 13.05 5.97
N ILE A 278 -17.23 12.27 5.39
CA ILE A 278 -18.12 11.38 6.15
C ILE A 278 -17.28 10.33 6.88
N THR A 279 -16.33 9.71 6.17
CA THR A 279 -15.45 8.70 6.78
C THR A 279 -14.59 9.25 7.93
N ARG A 280 -14.20 10.53 7.84
CA ARG A 280 -13.43 11.20 8.90
C ARG A 280 -14.31 11.52 10.11
N GLU A 281 -15.47 12.15 9.88
CA GLU A 281 -16.41 12.51 10.93
C GLU A 281 -16.88 11.29 11.73
N GLU A 282 -17.24 10.20 11.06
CA GLU A 282 -17.67 8.96 11.75
C GLU A 282 -16.52 8.31 12.53
N THR A 283 -15.28 8.45 12.04
CA THR A 283 -14.11 7.99 12.81
C THR A 283 -13.93 8.82 14.08
N ASP A 284 -14.13 10.14 14.01
CA ASP A 284 -13.92 11.06 15.13
C ASP A 284 -15.00 10.88 16.19
N ALA A 285 -16.24 10.59 15.76
CA ALA A 285 -17.36 10.26 16.64
C ALA A 285 -17.13 8.94 17.40
N LEU A 286 -16.46 7.96 16.80
CA LEU A 286 -16.21 6.64 17.41
C LEU A 286 -14.92 6.60 18.24
N LEU A 287 -13.86 7.28 17.78
CA LEU A 287 -12.56 7.31 18.44
C LEU A 287 -12.40 8.60 19.26
N THR A 288 -13.30 8.84 20.22
CA THR A 288 -13.23 10.03 21.07
C THR A 288 -11.99 10.01 21.98
N ILE A 289 -11.48 11.20 22.31
CA ILE A 289 -10.29 11.35 23.15
C ILE A 289 -10.48 10.64 24.50
N GLY A 290 -9.51 9.81 24.88
CA GLY A 290 -9.53 9.01 26.11
C GLY A 290 -10.35 7.72 26.01
N SER A 291 -10.97 7.42 24.87
CA SER A 291 -11.60 6.12 24.65
C SER A 291 -10.55 5.01 24.57
N ARG A 292 -10.94 3.82 25.02
CA ARG A 292 -10.12 2.60 24.95
C ARG A 292 -10.94 1.45 24.42
N TRP A 293 -10.35 0.67 23.50
CA TRP A 293 -10.99 -0.45 22.85
C TRP A 293 -10.09 -1.68 22.93
N GLU A 294 -10.57 -2.72 23.60
CA GLU A 294 -9.94 -4.04 23.60
C GLU A 294 -10.14 -4.74 22.25
N GLU A 295 -9.23 -5.64 21.89
CA GLU A 295 -9.29 -6.39 20.62
C GLU A 295 -10.68 -7.03 20.37
N GLU A 296 -11.31 -7.62 21.39
CA GLU A 296 -12.63 -8.28 21.27
C GLU A 296 -13.72 -7.33 20.75
N LYS A 297 -13.62 -6.03 21.07
CA LYS A 297 -14.62 -5.01 20.70
C LYS A 297 -14.33 -4.34 19.36
N THR A 298 -13.16 -4.57 18.76
CA THR A 298 -12.78 -3.94 17.48
C THR A 298 -13.69 -4.34 16.32
N SER A 299 -14.17 -5.58 16.29
CA SER A 299 -15.13 -6.04 15.28
C SER A 299 -16.45 -5.26 15.35
N GLN A 300 -16.90 -4.92 16.56
CA GLN A 300 -18.09 -4.08 16.75
C GLN A 300 -17.81 -2.64 16.32
N LEU A 301 -16.64 -2.09 16.69
CA LEU A 301 -16.22 -0.74 16.29
C LEU A 301 -16.25 -0.57 14.75
N VAL A 302 -15.70 -1.53 14.01
CA VAL A 302 -15.68 -1.52 12.53
C VAL A 302 -17.09 -1.63 11.95
N ARG A 303 -17.92 -2.51 12.50
CA ARG A 303 -19.32 -2.66 12.06
C ARG A 303 -20.11 -1.38 12.26
N THR A 304 -19.98 -0.75 13.42
CA THR A 304 -20.63 0.54 13.71
C THR A 304 -20.13 1.62 12.76
N TYR A 305 -18.82 1.73 12.57
CA TYR A 305 -18.22 2.67 11.62
C TYR A 305 -18.83 2.56 10.22
N TYR A 306 -18.84 1.37 9.64
CA TYR A 306 -19.39 1.19 8.30
C TYR A 306 -20.89 1.42 8.23
N LYS A 307 -21.64 1.02 9.25
CA LYS A 307 -23.08 1.28 9.34
C LYS A 307 -23.38 2.78 9.27
N GLU A 308 -22.69 3.59 10.07
CA GLU A 308 -22.93 5.04 10.11
C GLU A 308 -22.44 5.73 8.82
N VAL A 309 -21.29 5.34 8.27
CA VAL A 309 -20.80 5.86 6.97
C VAL A 309 -21.81 5.61 5.85
N PHE A 310 -22.30 4.37 5.73
CA PHE A 310 -23.23 3.98 4.67
C PHE A 310 -24.65 4.52 4.91
N ALA A 311 -25.04 4.77 6.16
CA ALA A 311 -26.29 5.46 6.47
C ALA A 311 -26.31 6.90 5.93
N ARG A 312 -25.14 7.55 5.84
CA ARG A 312 -24.98 8.90 5.29
C ARG A 312 -24.78 8.92 3.78
N ASN A 313 -24.10 7.92 3.22
CA ASN A 313 -23.95 7.76 1.78
C ASN A 313 -23.80 6.29 1.39
N LEU A 314 -24.83 5.73 0.76
CA LEU A 314 -24.83 4.35 0.30
C LEU A 314 -23.91 4.11 -0.92
N ASN A 315 -23.43 5.16 -1.60
CA ASN A 315 -22.63 5.09 -2.83
C ASN A 315 -23.26 4.22 -3.94
N THR A 316 -24.56 4.37 -4.16
CA THR A 316 -25.31 3.60 -5.17
C THR A 316 -25.41 4.31 -6.52
N ALA A 317 -25.08 5.60 -6.61
CA ALA A 317 -25.18 6.37 -7.85
C ALA A 317 -24.40 5.72 -9.01
N ILE A 318 -23.24 5.13 -8.72
CA ILE A 318 -22.41 4.43 -9.72
C ILE A 318 -23.12 3.21 -10.36
N LEU A 319 -24.15 2.66 -9.73
CA LEU A 319 -24.91 1.53 -10.26
C LEU A 319 -25.75 1.90 -11.49
N GLU A 320 -26.03 3.20 -11.69
CA GLU A 320 -26.72 3.69 -12.90
C GLU A 320 -25.98 3.33 -14.19
N CYS A 321 -24.65 3.16 -14.12
CA CYS A 321 -23.84 2.71 -15.25
C CYS A 321 -24.31 1.37 -15.84
N PHE A 322 -24.91 0.48 -15.03
CA PHE A 322 -25.52 -0.76 -15.56
C PHE A 322 -26.77 -0.50 -16.39
N SER A 323 -27.62 0.42 -15.95
CA SER A 323 -28.83 0.81 -16.66
C SER A 323 -28.48 1.48 -17.99
N ASP A 324 -27.51 2.39 -17.99
CA ASP A 324 -26.99 3.04 -19.19
C ASP A 324 -26.42 2.03 -20.18
N ALA A 325 -25.59 1.10 -19.69
CA ALA A 325 -25.04 0.04 -20.51
C ALA A 325 -26.15 -0.83 -21.11
N ALA A 326 -27.14 -1.25 -20.32
CA ALA A 326 -28.29 -2.03 -20.80
C ALA A 326 -29.14 -1.27 -21.83
N ALA A 327 -29.19 0.06 -21.76
CA ALA A 327 -29.82 0.92 -22.76
C ALA A 327 -28.97 1.13 -24.03
N GLY A 328 -27.80 0.50 -24.13
CA GLY A 328 -26.90 0.54 -25.29
C GLY A 328 -25.69 1.45 -25.12
N GLN A 329 -25.52 2.13 -23.99
CA GLN A 329 -24.35 2.96 -23.68
C GLN A 329 -23.24 2.14 -23.03
N TRP A 330 -22.72 1.13 -23.73
CA TRP A 330 -21.75 0.17 -23.19
C TRP A 330 -20.49 0.81 -22.60
N SER A 331 -20.09 1.99 -23.09
CA SER A 331 -18.94 2.75 -22.60
C SER A 331 -19.07 3.21 -21.14
N SER A 332 -20.28 3.28 -20.58
CA SER A 332 -20.51 3.70 -19.20
C SER A 332 -19.90 2.73 -18.17
N LEU A 333 -19.63 1.48 -18.55
CA LEU A 333 -18.94 0.48 -17.71
C LEU A 333 -17.45 0.32 -18.07
N ALA A 334 -16.94 1.06 -19.06
CA ALA A 334 -15.57 0.87 -19.54
C ALA A 334 -14.57 1.66 -18.67
N GLY A 335 -13.49 1.01 -18.24
CA GLY A 335 -12.36 1.70 -17.62
C GLY A 335 -12.59 2.15 -16.19
N ILE A 336 -13.55 1.55 -15.47
CA ILE A 336 -13.71 1.77 -14.03
C ILE A 336 -12.45 1.29 -13.31
N GLU A 337 -11.92 2.12 -12.42
CA GLU A 337 -10.74 1.82 -11.61
C GLU A 337 -11.13 1.52 -10.16
N PRO A 338 -10.39 0.64 -9.46
CA PRO A 338 -10.66 0.26 -8.07
C PRO A 338 -10.40 1.40 -7.08
N PHE A 339 -9.53 2.32 -7.47
CA PHE A 339 -9.06 3.43 -6.66
C PHE A 339 -9.40 4.71 -7.42
N ARG A 340 -9.65 5.81 -6.69
CA ARG A 340 -9.72 7.12 -7.34
C ARG A 340 -8.40 7.37 -8.05
N SER A 341 -8.46 8.01 -9.22
CA SER A 341 -7.27 8.40 -9.97
C SER A 341 -6.32 9.14 -9.02
N ASP A 342 -5.23 8.47 -8.67
CA ASP A 342 -4.15 9.05 -7.86
C ASP A 342 -3.67 10.33 -8.54
N LEU A 343 -3.12 11.25 -7.74
CA LEU A 343 -2.43 12.39 -8.34
C LEU A 343 -1.31 11.84 -9.25
N PRO A 344 -1.11 12.42 -10.45
CA PRO A 344 -0.09 11.92 -11.36
C PRO A 344 1.28 11.93 -10.69
N SER A 345 1.87 10.75 -10.54
CA SER A 345 3.24 10.57 -10.07
C SER A 345 4.21 10.55 -11.24
N VAL A 346 5.38 11.16 -11.06
CA VAL A 346 6.50 11.07 -11.99
C VAL A 346 7.39 9.90 -11.55
N PRO A 347 7.63 8.89 -12.41
CA PRO A 347 8.53 7.80 -12.10
C PRO A 347 9.98 8.24 -12.31
N VAL A 348 10.71 8.43 -11.21
CA VAL A 348 12.11 8.86 -11.22
C VAL A 348 13.03 7.66 -11.07
N PHE A 349 13.88 7.39 -12.06
CA PHE A 349 14.93 6.39 -12.00
C PHE A 349 16.11 6.92 -11.19
N VAL A 350 16.51 6.17 -10.16
CA VAL A 350 17.59 6.52 -9.26
C VAL A 350 18.69 5.46 -9.38
N PRO A 351 19.85 5.77 -9.99
CA PRO A 351 20.96 4.85 -10.05
C PRO A 351 21.74 4.83 -8.74
N ALA A 352 21.16 4.21 -7.72
CA ALA A 352 21.77 4.03 -6.41
C ALA A 352 21.30 2.70 -5.81
N GLY A 353 22.05 2.21 -4.81
CA GLY A 353 21.60 1.09 -3.98
C GLY A 353 22.28 -0.22 -4.30
N GLU A 354 23.54 -0.20 -4.70
CA GLU A 354 24.37 -1.38 -5.02
C GLU A 354 24.39 -2.37 -3.86
N LYS A 355 24.38 -1.86 -2.62
CA LYS A 355 24.32 -2.66 -1.38
C LYS A 355 22.98 -3.39 -1.17
N TRP A 356 21.91 -2.98 -1.87
CA TRP A 356 20.57 -3.55 -1.77
C TRP A 356 20.24 -4.53 -2.91
N LEU A 357 21.15 -4.67 -3.88
CA LEU A 357 20.95 -5.55 -5.03
C LEU A 357 20.81 -7.01 -4.59
N THR A 358 19.70 -7.62 -4.99
CA THR A 358 19.51 -9.07 -4.88
C THR A 358 20.37 -9.81 -5.90
N ASP A 359 20.68 -11.08 -5.64
CA ASP A 359 21.46 -11.89 -6.58
C ASP A 359 20.78 -12.01 -7.94
N ASN A 360 19.45 -12.15 -7.94
CA ASN A 360 18.67 -12.15 -9.16
C ASN A 360 18.76 -10.80 -9.93
N ALA A 361 18.72 -9.65 -9.24
CA ALA A 361 18.89 -8.37 -9.91
C ALA A 361 20.27 -8.27 -10.59
N LYS A 362 21.33 -8.75 -9.93
CA LYS A 362 22.69 -8.82 -10.49
C LYS A 362 22.77 -9.75 -11.70
N GLU A 363 22.15 -10.92 -11.63
CA GLU A 363 22.08 -11.87 -12.75
C GLU A 363 21.36 -11.26 -13.97
N LEU A 364 20.22 -10.58 -13.75
CA LEU A 364 19.49 -9.90 -14.83
C LEU A 364 20.28 -8.71 -15.40
N MET A 365 20.94 -7.91 -14.56
CA MET A 365 21.83 -6.84 -15.03
C MET A 365 22.93 -7.39 -15.94
N ALA A 366 23.61 -8.46 -15.50
CA ALA A 366 24.63 -9.13 -16.30
C ALA A 366 24.07 -9.67 -17.63
N HIS A 367 22.86 -10.24 -17.62
CA HIS A 367 22.18 -10.72 -18.83
C HIS A 367 21.95 -9.60 -19.87
N TYR A 368 21.67 -8.37 -19.43
CA TYR A 368 21.52 -7.21 -20.32
C TYR A 368 22.84 -6.47 -20.60
N ASN A 369 23.98 -7.02 -20.16
CA ASN A 369 25.30 -6.38 -20.22
C ASN A 369 25.38 -5.04 -19.47
N CYS A 370 24.61 -4.88 -18.39
CA CYS A 370 24.67 -3.74 -17.49
C CYS A 370 25.62 -4.08 -16.33
N LEU A 371 26.79 -3.46 -16.29
CA LEU A 371 27.79 -3.64 -15.22
C LEU A 371 27.49 -2.74 -14.02
N LYS A 372 26.84 -1.59 -14.26
CA LYS A 372 26.39 -0.64 -13.26
C LYS A 372 24.89 -0.38 -13.38
N ILE A 373 24.31 0.25 -12.36
CA ILE A 373 22.87 0.54 -12.34
C ILE A 373 22.53 1.59 -13.40
N GLU A 374 23.41 2.56 -13.63
CA GLU A 374 23.28 3.62 -14.65
C GLU A 374 23.10 3.03 -16.05
N ASP A 375 23.80 1.95 -16.38
CA ASP A 375 23.76 1.27 -17.68
C ASP A 375 22.33 0.80 -18.04
N LEU A 376 21.47 0.55 -17.04
CA LEU A 376 20.06 0.23 -17.26
C LEU A 376 19.33 1.42 -17.89
N TYR A 377 19.56 2.63 -17.36
CA TYR A 377 18.91 3.81 -17.92
C TYR A 377 19.48 4.17 -19.29
N GLU A 378 20.79 4.02 -19.50
CA GLU A 378 21.42 4.19 -20.81
C GLU A 378 20.80 3.26 -21.87
N SER A 379 20.63 1.98 -21.53
CA SER A 379 19.96 0.99 -22.40
C SER A 379 18.50 1.34 -22.67
N TYR A 380 17.79 1.88 -21.68
CA TYR A 380 16.40 2.30 -21.80
C TYR A 380 16.21 3.49 -22.75
N VAL A 381 17.12 4.46 -22.72
CA VAL A 381 17.02 5.66 -23.56
C VAL A 381 17.56 5.43 -24.97
N GLU A 382 18.45 4.46 -25.17
CA GLU A 382 19.05 4.13 -26.48
C GLU A 382 17.97 3.89 -27.55
N PRO A 383 17.99 4.64 -28.66
CA PRO A 383 17.02 4.51 -29.74
C PRO A 383 16.92 3.08 -30.28
N GLY A 384 15.72 2.51 -30.21
CA GLY A 384 15.44 1.18 -30.74
C GLY A 384 15.97 0.01 -29.90
N TRP A 385 16.73 0.22 -28.83
CA TRP A 385 17.28 -0.88 -28.03
C TRP A 385 16.20 -1.79 -27.45
N LEU A 386 15.21 -1.18 -26.78
CA LEU A 386 14.05 -1.91 -26.25
C LEU A 386 13.19 -2.54 -27.35
N ALA A 387 13.15 -1.94 -28.54
CA ALA A 387 12.36 -2.45 -29.66
C ALA A 387 13.00 -3.68 -30.33
N ARG A 388 14.34 -3.84 -30.20
CA ARG A 388 15.08 -5.02 -30.68
C ARG A 388 14.91 -6.24 -29.76
N LYS A 389 14.43 -6.05 -28.53
CA LYS A 389 14.20 -7.11 -27.57
C LYS A 389 12.88 -7.84 -27.85
N THR A 390 12.82 -9.12 -27.52
CA THR A 390 11.57 -9.86 -27.50
C THR A 390 10.60 -9.22 -26.49
N PHE A 391 9.31 -9.54 -26.59
CA PHE A 391 8.32 -9.06 -25.61
C PHE A 391 8.72 -9.42 -24.17
N ILE A 392 9.23 -10.64 -23.99
CA ILE A 392 9.67 -11.24 -22.73
C ILE A 392 10.86 -10.49 -22.14
N GLU A 393 11.91 -10.30 -22.94
CA GLU A 393 13.11 -9.57 -22.55
C GLU A 393 12.76 -8.12 -22.17
N ARG A 394 11.94 -7.45 -22.96
CA ARG A 394 11.48 -6.09 -22.64
C ARG A 394 10.71 -6.04 -21.31
N LYS A 395 9.82 -6.99 -21.05
CA LYS A 395 9.08 -7.03 -19.77
C LYS A 395 10.02 -7.32 -18.60
N ARG A 396 10.94 -8.27 -18.73
CA ARG A 396 11.99 -8.58 -17.74
C ARG A 396 12.84 -7.36 -17.41
N PHE A 397 13.32 -6.67 -18.44
CA PHE A 397 14.12 -5.47 -18.30
C PHE A 397 13.35 -4.35 -17.59
N LEU A 398 12.10 -4.09 -17.99
CA LEU A 398 11.26 -3.08 -17.33
C LEU A 398 10.94 -3.46 -15.88
N SER A 399 10.72 -4.75 -15.58
CA SER A 399 10.57 -5.22 -14.20
C SER A 399 11.84 -5.00 -13.37
N LEU A 400 13.03 -5.25 -13.93
CA LEU A 400 14.30 -4.93 -13.28
C LEU A 400 14.43 -3.43 -13.03
N MET A 401 14.13 -2.59 -14.03
CA MET A 401 14.19 -1.13 -13.89
C MET A 401 13.29 -0.61 -12.78
N GLN A 402 12.12 -1.21 -12.57
CA GLN A 402 11.19 -0.80 -11.50
C GLN A 402 11.78 -0.91 -10.11
N GLU A 403 12.80 -1.74 -9.89
CA GLU A 403 13.49 -1.83 -8.60
C GLU A 403 14.26 -0.56 -8.22
N PHE A 404 14.55 0.29 -9.21
CA PHE A 404 15.30 1.54 -9.08
C PHE A 404 14.43 2.79 -9.31
N ILE A 405 13.13 2.61 -9.54
CA ILE A 405 12.20 3.70 -9.79
C ILE A 405 11.49 4.11 -8.51
N VAL A 406 11.48 5.40 -8.24
CA VAL A 406 10.74 6.01 -7.13
C VAL A 406 9.63 6.87 -7.72
N PRO A 407 8.35 6.53 -7.49
CA PRO A 407 7.25 7.42 -7.84
C PRO A 407 7.25 8.62 -6.88
N VAL A 408 7.28 9.83 -7.44
CA VAL A 408 7.20 11.08 -6.66
C VAL A 408 6.17 12.02 -7.27
N ASN A 409 5.63 12.94 -6.47
CA ASN A 409 4.77 13.99 -7.01
C ASN A 409 5.56 14.95 -7.93
N PHE A 410 4.86 15.72 -8.75
CA PHE A 410 5.49 16.64 -9.70
C PHE A 410 6.41 17.69 -9.04
N LYS A 411 6.07 18.21 -7.85
CA LYS A 411 6.88 19.21 -7.14
C LYS A 411 8.23 18.65 -6.67
N VAL A 412 8.25 17.40 -6.22
CA VAL A 412 9.49 16.70 -5.86
C VAL A 412 10.27 16.38 -7.13
N ALA A 413 9.59 15.94 -8.20
CA ALA A 413 10.24 15.67 -9.48
C ALA A 413 10.96 16.90 -10.04
N GLN A 414 10.39 18.11 -9.91
CA GLN A 414 11.06 19.36 -10.31
C GLN A 414 12.38 19.64 -9.57
N GLN A 415 12.57 19.07 -8.38
CA GLN A 415 13.77 19.26 -7.58
C GLN A 415 14.81 18.17 -7.86
N VAL A 416 14.39 16.93 -8.10
CA VAL A 416 15.30 15.77 -8.12
C VAL A 416 15.44 15.09 -9.47
N ALA A 417 14.62 15.42 -10.48
CA ALA A 417 14.55 14.69 -11.74
C ALA A 417 14.76 15.59 -12.97
N ASP A 418 15.37 15.03 -14.01
CA ASP A 418 15.50 15.69 -15.30
C ASP A 418 14.21 15.53 -16.12
N LEU A 419 13.40 16.60 -16.11
CA LEU A 419 12.12 16.68 -16.81
C LEU A 419 12.23 17.19 -18.25
N SER A 420 13.46 17.39 -18.77
CA SER A 420 13.66 17.93 -20.12
C SER A 420 13.41 16.90 -21.24
N GLY A 421 13.45 15.60 -20.91
CA GLY A 421 13.29 14.51 -21.86
C GLY A 421 11.83 14.13 -22.16
N GLU A 422 11.63 13.41 -23.26
CA GLU A 422 10.31 12.89 -23.69
C GLU A 422 9.98 11.50 -23.11
N LYS A 423 10.87 10.93 -22.30
CA LYS A 423 10.72 9.57 -21.78
C LYS A 423 9.75 9.56 -20.59
N THR A 424 8.96 8.50 -20.50
CA THR A 424 8.00 8.31 -19.39
C THR A 424 8.70 8.17 -18.05
N ILE A 425 9.81 7.42 -18.00
CA ILE A 425 10.70 7.30 -16.85
C ILE A 425 11.78 8.36 -17.01
N VAL A 426 11.93 9.23 -16.02
CA VAL A 426 12.91 10.33 -16.00
C VAL A 426 14.06 9.97 -15.07
N PRO A 427 15.31 10.38 -15.34
CA PRO A 427 16.43 10.09 -14.46
C PRO A 427 16.50 11.11 -13.31
N ALA A 428 17.04 10.71 -12.17
CA ALA A 428 17.43 11.65 -11.13
C ALA A 428 18.59 12.54 -11.62
N VAL A 429 18.57 13.83 -11.28
CA VAL A 429 19.61 14.80 -11.66
C VAL A 429 20.92 14.51 -10.93
N ASP A 430 20.86 14.37 -9.60
CA ASP A 430 21.97 13.91 -8.78
C ASP A 430 21.54 12.66 -7.99
N PRO A 431 22.13 11.47 -8.25
CA PRO A 431 21.83 10.28 -7.48
C PRO A 431 22.10 10.43 -5.96
N LYS A 432 22.94 11.39 -5.54
CA LYS A 432 23.23 11.68 -4.14
C LYS A 432 22.07 12.35 -3.41
N ASP A 433 21.12 12.93 -4.13
CA ASP A 433 19.87 13.44 -3.55
C ASP A 433 19.02 12.31 -2.97
N TYR A 434 19.28 11.06 -3.37
CA TYR A 434 18.62 9.91 -2.78
C TYR A 434 19.28 9.49 -1.46
N SER A 435 18.60 9.72 -0.35
CA SER A 435 19.12 9.34 0.98
C SER A 435 18.94 7.85 1.26
N ALA A 436 19.98 7.20 1.80
CA ALA A 436 19.89 5.84 2.32
C ALA A 436 19.02 5.73 3.59
N GLU A 437 18.68 6.85 4.23
CA GLU A 437 17.82 6.89 5.42
C GLU A 437 16.39 7.31 5.08
N THR A 438 16.23 8.32 4.21
CA THR A 438 14.92 8.94 3.94
C THR A 438 14.47 8.83 2.49
N GLY A 439 15.21 8.16 1.60
CA GLY A 439 14.92 8.18 0.16
C GLY A 439 14.80 9.61 -0.35
N PHE A 440 13.71 9.94 -1.05
CA PHE A 440 13.34 11.33 -1.40
C PHE A 440 12.40 12.01 -0.39
N GLY A 441 12.12 11.38 0.76
CA GLY A 441 11.18 11.90 1.77
C GLY A 441 11.54 13.29 2.28
N HIS A 442 12.83 13.62 2.33
CA HIS A 442 13.32 14.93 2.77
C HIS A 442 13.00 16.07 1.78
N PHE A 443 12.69 15.77 0.52
CA PHE A 443 12.18 16.76 -0.45
C PHE A 443 10.66 16.96 -0.36
N VAL A 444 9.92 16.02 0.25
CA VAL A 444 8.46 16.13 0.43
C VAL A 444 8.11 17.19 1.49
N GLY A 445 9.00 17.45 2.43
CA GLY A 445 8.78 18.37 3.57
C GLY A 445 9.22 19.82 3.38
N VAL A 446 9.83 20.20 2.25
CA VAL A 446 10.49 21.51 2.07
C VAL A 446 9.50 22.65 1.81
N ASN A 447 8.21 22.39 1.60
CA ASN A 447 7.22 23.44 1.31
C ASN A 447 5.86 23.17 1.98
N PRO A 448 5.20 24.14 2.64
CA PRO A 448 3.85 23.96 3.20
C PRO A 448 2.81 23.48 2.18
N GLU A 449 3.05 23.63 0.89
CA GLU A 449 2.17 23.13 -0.17
C GLU A 449 2.62 21.82 -0.85
N SER A 450 3.69 21.16 -0.39
CA SER A 450 4.17 19.88 -0.95
C SER A 450 3.51 18.65 -0.32
N ILE A 451 2.31 18.82 0.25
CA ILE A 451 1.54 17.82 1.01
C ILE A 451 0.96 16.70 0.13
N PHE A 452 1.23 16.70 -1.16
CA PHE A 452 0.68 15.72 -2.09
C PHE A 452 1.51 14.44 -2.06
N LEU A 453 0.98 13.44 -1.38
CA LEU A 453 1.32 12.06 -1.63
C LEU A 453 0.48 11.46 -2.73
#